data_AF-A0A6V7DJT7-F1
#
_entry.id   AF-A0A6V7DJT7-F1
#
_cell.length_a   1.000
_cell.length_b   1.000
_cell.length_c   1.000
_cell.angle_alpha   90.00
_cell.angle_beta   90.00
_cell.angle_gamma   90.00
#
_symmetry.space_group_name_H-M   'P 1'
#
loop_
_entity.id
_entity.type
_entity.pdbx_description
1 polymer ?
#
loop_
_entity_poly.entity_id
_entity_poly.type
_entity_poly.pdbx_seq_one_letter_code
_entity_poly.pdbx_strand_id
1 'polypeptide(L)'
;MVWVPTGMWFGRVDNRGWWPHGKTQIEKARNCVGYLAKYASKFTSLTAGMFPKGFRTHGVGGLGQESKRELRWWKAPKEAREVLGPDADIRKIKGGWFDKLTGELWPSPWKVSFVFGRLIAWKLIPL
;
A
#
# COMPACT_ATOMS: atom_id res chain seq x y z
N MET A 1 -8.30 -16.39 6.99
CA MET A 1 -9.34 -17.43 6.86
C MET A 1 -10.02 -17.54 8.22
N VAL A 2 -11.35 -17.53 8.28
CA VAL A 2 -12.10 -17.59 9.55
C VAL A 2 -12.95 -18.85 9.51
N TRP A 3 -12.90 -19.66 10.57
CA TRP A 3 -13.74 -20.84 10.71
C TRP A 3 -15.14 -20.43 11.17
N VAL A 4 -16.17 -21.06 10.59
CA VAL A 4 -17.58 -20.76 10.86
C VAL A 4 -18.31 -22.08 11.15
N PRO A 5 -19.05 -22.18 12.26
CA PRO A 5 -19.85 -23.38 12.57
C PRO A 5 -20.87 -23.70 11.47
N THR A 6 -21.11 -25.00 11.24
CA THR A 6 -22.11 -25.48 10.29
C THR A 6 -23.50 -24.96 10.67
N GLY A 7 -24.24 -24.41 9.70
CA GLY A 7 -25.58 -23.85 9.91
C GLY A 7 -25.61 -22.37 10.31
N MET A 8 -24.45 -21.76 10.57
CA MET A 8 -24.36 -20.35 10.93
C MET A 8 -24.29 -19.46 9.67
N TRP A 9 -25.18 -18.47 9.58
CA TRP A 9 -25.22 -17.47 8.51
C TRP A 9 -25.18 -16.06 9.10
N PHE A 10 -24.15 -15.28 8.79
CA PHE A 10 -23.98 -13.94 9.38
C PHE A 10 -24.64 -12.81 8.58
N GLY A 11 -25.19 -13.11 7.40
CA GLY A 11 -25.61 -12.09 6.43
C GLY A 11 -24.43 -11.41 5.73
N ARG A 12 -24.71 -10.40 4.90
CA ARG A 12 -23.65 -9.61 4.25
C ARG A 12 -22.90 -8.76 5.28
N VAL A 13 -21.56 -8.76 5.22
CA VAL A 13 -20.70 -8.18 6.26
C VAL A 13 -20.65 -6.65 6.22
N ASP A 14 -20.92 -6.04 5.07
CA ASP A 14 -21.18 -4.60 4.91
C ASP A 14 -22.44 -4.18 5.70
N ASN A 15 -23.52 -4.96 5.61
CA ASN A 15 -24.74 -4.67 6.38
C ASN A 15 -24.55 -4.78 7.90
N ARG A 16 -23.52 -5.51 8.35
CA ARG A 16 -23.15 -5.63 9.77
C ARG A 16 -22.13 -4.58 10.22
N GLY A 17 -21.67 -3.70 9.32
CA GLY A 17 -20.66 -2.70 9.61
C GLY A 17 -19.24 -3.27 9.79
N TRP A 18 -19.02 -4.55 9.50
CA TRP A 18 -17.70 -5.20 9.61
C TRP A 18 -16.81 -4.93 8.41
N TRP A 19 -17.38 -4.35 7.34
CA TRP A 19 -16.68 -3.95 6.14
C TRP A 19 -17.05 -2.50 5.77
N PRO A 20 -16.16 -1.51 6.01
CA PRO A 20 -16.48 -0.11 5.75
C PRO A 20 -16.31 0.31 4.28
N HIS A 21 -15.82 -0.58 3.41
CA HIS A 21 -15.41 -0.24 2.05
C HIS A 21 -16.40 -0.78 0.99
N GLY A 22 -17.57 -0.15 0.88
CA GLY A 22 -18.55 -0.45 -0.16
C GLY A 22 -19.37 -1.73 0.09
N LYS A 23 -19.99 -2.25 -0.96
CA LYS A 23 -20.91 -3.41 -0.87
C LYS A 23 -20.16 -4.73 -0.88
N THR A 24 -20.62 -5.71 -0.10
CA THR A 24 -20.05 -7.07 -0.12
C THR A 24 -20.95 -8.07 -0.83
N GLN A 25 -20.31 -9.04 -1.50
CA GLN A 25 -20.97 -10.19 -2.11
C GLN A 25 -20.51 -11.46 -1.38
N ILE A 26 -21.47 -12.23 -0.87
CA ILE A 26 -21.22 -13.50 -0.20
C ILE A 26 -21.94 -14.58 -0.99
N GLU A 27 -21.19 -15.58 -1.41
CA GLU A 27 -21.71 -16.75 -2.12
C GLU A 27 -21.29 -18.03 -1.41
N LYS A 28 -22.19 -19.01 -1.36
CA LYS A 28 -21.87 -20.33 -0.84
C LYS A 28 -21.05 -21.08 -1.89
N ALA A 29 -19.82 -21.43 -1.57
CA ALA A 29 -18.98 -22.20 -2.47
C ALA A 29 -19.58 -23.60 -2.68
N ARG A 30 -19.89 -23.95 -3.94
CA ARG A 30 -20.44 -25.27 -4.31
C ARG A 30 -19.41 -26.40 -4.13
N ASN A 31 -18.12 -26.08 -4.27
CA ASN A 31 -16.99 -26.96 -3.97
C ASN A 31 -15.95 -26.17 -3.17
N CYS A 32 -16.10 -26.15 -1.84
CA CYS A 32 -15.23 -25.38 -0.96
C CYS A 32 -13.75 -25.78 -1.07
N VAL A 33 -13.48 -27.09 -1.12
CA VAL A 33 -12.11 -27.62 -1.19
C VAL A 33 -11.47 -27.27 -2.53
N GLY A 34 -12.17 -27.49 -3.64
CA GLY A 34 -11.68 -27.13 -4.97
C GLY A 34 -11.49 -25.62 -5.15
N TYR A 35 -12.37 -24.81 -4.56
CA TYR A 35 -12.23 -23.35 -4.55
C TYR A 35 -10.97 -22.94 -3.77
N LEU A 36 -10.78 -23.43 -2.54
CA LEU A 36 -9.59 -23.13 -1.74
C LEU A 36 -8.31 -23.62 -2.41
N ALA A 37 -8.31 -24.85 -2.94
CA ALA A 37 -7.19 -25.42 -3.68
C ALA A 37 -6.82 -24.58 -4.91
N LYS A 38 -7.80 -24.06 -5.66
CA LYS A 38 -7.58 -23.14 -6.78
C LYS A 38 -6.87 -21.85 -6.36
N TYR A 39 -7.19 -21.30 -5.18
CA TYR A 39 -6.51 -20.10 -4.68
C TYR A 39 -5.13 -20.40 -4.13
N ALA A 40 -4.96 -21.54 -3.44
CA ALA A 40 -3.65 -22.02 -2.99
C ALA A 40 -2.71 -22.32 -4.16
N SER A 41 -3.24 -22.86 -5.27
CA SER A 41 -2.49 -23.17 -6.48
C SER A 41 -2.09 -21.95 -7.31
N LYS A 42 -2.52 -20.73 -6.95
CA LYS A 42 -2.08 -19.50 -7.65
C LYS A 42 -0.60 -19.18 -7.41
N PHE A 43 -0.02 -19.70 -6.33
CA PHE A 43 1.40 -19.54 -6.00
C PHE A 43 2.05 -20.92 -5.90
N THR A 44 2.46 -21.46 -7.04
CA THR A 44 3.34 -22.65 -7.09
C THR A 44 4.78 -22.22 -7.37
N SER A 45 5.74 -23.13 -7.15
CA SER A 45 7.13 -22.94 -7.58
C SER A 45 7.26 -22.69 -9.09
N LEU A 46 6.38 -23.30 -9.91
CA LEU A 46 6.30 -23.04 -11.34
C LEU A 46 5.81 -21.61 -11.64
N THR A 47 4.75 -21.14 -10.96
CA THR A 47 4.26 -19.77 -11.09
C THR A 47 5.30 -18.75 -10.62
N ALA A 48 6.05 -19.08 -9.57
CA ALA A 48 7.16 -18.25 -9.09
C ALA A 48 8.30 -18.16 -10.13
N GLY A 49 8.59 -19.25 -10.84
CA GLY A 49 9.58 -19.29 -11.93
C GLY A 49 9.16 -18.58 -13.22
N MET A 50 7.85 -18.35 -13.43
CA MET A 50 7.33 -17.57 -14.55
C MET A 50 7.51 -16.06 -14.38
N PHE A 51 7.85 -15.59 -13.17
CA PHE A 51 8.08 -14.17 -12.96
C PHE A 51 9.40 -13.73 -13.60
N PRO A 52 9.42 -12.59 -14.32
CA PRO A 52 10.65 -12.05 -14.90
C PRO A 52 11.75 -11.87 -13.84
N LYS A 53 13.01 -12.06 -14.22
CA LYS A 53 14.15 -11.79 -13.33
C LYS A 53 14.07 -10.33 -12.85
N GLY A 54 13.93 -10.14 -11.53
CA GLY A 54 13.75 -8.82 -10.91
C GLY A 54 12.29 -8.42 -10.61
N PHE A 55 11.31 -9.26 -10.94
CA PHE A 55 9.92 -9.09 -10.53
C PHE A 55 9.82 -9.11 -9.00
N ARG A 56 9.20 -8.05 -8.44
CA ARG A 56 9.02 -7.92 -6.99
C ARG A 56 7.58 -8.27 -6.63
N THR A 57 7.36 -9.41 -5.99
CA THR A 57 6.13 -9.68 -5.27
C THR A 57 6.12 -8.81 -4.00
N HIS A 58 5.11 -7.94 -3.84
CA HIS A 58 5.03 -7.05 -2.68
C HIS A 58 4.12 -7.67 -1.60
N GLY A 59 4.73 -8.16 -0.52
CA GLY A 59 4.06 -8.44 0.74
C GLY A 59 4.63 -7.52 1.82
N VAL A 60 3.80 -6.65 2.40
CA VAL A 60 4.18 -5.79 3.54
C VAL A 60 3.22 -6.09 4.69
N GLY A 61 3.71 -6.82 5.69
CA GLY A 61 2.98 -7.21 6.89
C GLY A 61 3.95 -7.67 7.98
N GLY A 62 3.52 -7.67 9.25
CA GLY A 62 4.34 -8.14 10.38
C GLY A 62 5.52 -7.24 10.78
N LEU A 63 5.69 -6.08 10.15
CA LEU A 63 6.82 -5.18 10.43
C LEU A 63 6.69 -4.51 11.81
N GLY A 64 7.81 -4.48 12.56
CA GLY A 64 7.98 -3.70 13.78
C GLY A 64 7.99 -2.18 13.52
N GLN A 65 8.11 -1.37 14.58
CA GLN A 65 8.11 0.09 14.43
C GLN A 65 9.28 0.58 13.57
N GLU A 66 10.48 0.08 13.85
CA GLU A 66 11.71 0.42 13.14
C GLU A 66 11.65 0.03 11.66
N SER A 67 11.26 -1.21 11.36
CA SER A 67 11.13 -1.66 9.96
C SER A 67 10.03 -0.91 9.20
N LYS A 68 8.98 -0.44 9.88
CA LYS A 68 7.96 0.45 9.28
C LYS A 68 8.53 1.83 8.98
N ARG A 69 9.39 2.37 9.84
CA ARG A 69 10.11 3.64 9.59
C ARG A 69 10.99 3.49 8.36
N GLU A 70 11.84 2.47 8.34
CA GLU A 70 12.76 2.21 7.23
C GLU A 70 12.02 2.00 5.91
N LEU A 71 10.91 1.25 5.91
CA LEU A 71 10.06 1.10 4.73
C LEU A 71 9.50 2.43 4.24
N ARG A 72 9.07 3.32 5.14
CA ARG A 72 8.60 4.67 4.78
C ARG A 72 9.73 5.49 4.17
N TRP A 73 10.92 5.42 4.77
CA TRP A 73 12.11 6.08 4.25
C TRP A 73 12.40 5.62 2.82
N TRP A 74 12.52 4.32 2.56
CA TRP A 74 12.76 3.78 1.22
C TRP A 74 11.68 4.10 0.18
N LYS A 75 10.44 4.38 0.61
CA LYS A 75 9.34 4.79 -0.27
C LYS A 75 9.34 6.29 -0.59
N ALA A 76 10.12 7.10 0.12
CA ALA A 76 10.23 8.52 -0.13
C ALA A 76 11.15 8.82 -1.35
N PRO A 77 10.94 9.95 -2.05
CA PRO A 77 11.83 10.41 -3.11
C PRO A 77 13.28 10.52 -2.62
N LYS A 78 14.26 10.29 -3.51
CA LYS A 78 15.69 10.39 -3.18
C LYS A 78 16.04 11.73 -2.52
N GLU A 79 15.60 12.85 -3.10
CA GLU A 79 15.87 14.19 -2.55
C GLU A 79 15.30 14.37 -1.13
N ALA A 80 14.10 13.85 -0.85
CA ALA A 80 13.51 13.91 0.49
C ALA A 80 14.32 13.11 1.51
N ARG A 81 14.85 11.94 1.10
CA ARG A 81 15.71 11.09 1.94
C ARG A 81 17.06 11.73 2.23
N GLU A 82 17.63 12.43 1.25
CA GLU A 82 18.91 13.14 1.39
C GLU A 82 18.78 14.33 2.34
N VAL A 83 17.68 15.08 2.26
CA VAL A 83 17.45 16.23 3.16
C VAL A 83 17.08 15.79 4.58
N LEU A 84 16.13 14.87 4.73
CA LEU A 84 15.65 14.45 6.06
C LEU A 84 16.56 13.43 6.74
N GLY A 85 17.47 12.78 6.00
CA GLY A 85 18.43 11.83 6.54
C GLY A 85 17.88 10.41 6.77
N PRO A 86 18.76 9.43 7.05
CA PRO A 86 18.43 8.01 7.15
C PRO A 86 17.58 7.63 8.38
N ASP A 87 17.69 8.40 9.46
CA ASP A 87 17.03 8.10 10.73
C ASP A 87 15.63 8.74 10.87
N ALA A 88 15.23 9.56 9.89
CA ALA A 88 13.95 10.24 9.91
C ALA A 88 12.76 9.27 9.84
N ASP A 89 11.72 9.55 10.64
CA ASP A 89 10.41 8.94 10.45
C ASP A 89 9.61 9.73 9.40
N ILE A 90 10.05 9.60 8.15
CA ILE A 90 9.53 10.31 7.00
C ILE A 90 8.03 10.03 6.78
N ARG A 91 7.22 11.09 6.72
CA ARG A 91 5.77 11.07 6.50
C ARG A 91 5.38 11.92 5.29
N LYS A 92 4.53 11.35 4.44
CA LYS A 92 3.96 12.07 3.30
C LYS A 92 2.87 13.02 3.77
N ILE A 93 2.90 14.25 3.29
CA ILE A 93 1.84 15.23 3.47
C ILE A 93 1.44 15.85 2.14
N LYS A 94 0.39 16.68 2.15
CA LYS A 94 0.02 17.47 0.97
C LYS A 94 1.16 18.44 0.66
N GLY A 95 1.74 18.31 -0.53
CA GLY A 95 2.77 19.22 -1.00
C GLY A 95 4.19 18.93 -0.50
N GLY A 96 4.48 17.80 0.15
CA GLY A 96 5.84 17.47 0.59
C GLY A 96 5.93 16.25 1.49
N TRP A 97 7.05 16.17 2.21
CA TRP A 97 7.37 15.14 3.20
C TRP A 97 7.95 15.80 4.45
N PHE A 98 7.68 15.25 5.62
CA PHE A 98 8.26 15.76 6.88
C PHE A 98 8.78 14.62 7.74
N ASP A 99 9.74 14.91 8.62
CA ASP A 99 10.14 13.98 9.67
C ASP A 99 9.21 14.12 10.89
N LYS A 100 8.57 13.01 11.28
CA LYS A 100 7.68 13.00 12.44
C LYS A 100 8.42 13.25 13.76
N LEU A 101 9.70 12.91 13.85
CA LEU A 101 10.48 13.02 15.09
C LEU A 101 10.87 14.48 15.38
N THR A 102 11.32 15.20 14.36
CA THR A 102 11.83 16.58 14.49
C THR A 102 10.81 17.64 14.10
N GLY A 103 9.82 17.28 13.27
CA GLY A 103 8.89 18.23 12.65
C GLY A 103 9.46 18.93 11.41
N GLU A 104 10.68 18.60 10.98
CA GLU A 104 11.31 19.21 9.83
C GLU A 104 10.54 18.88 8.54
N LEU A 105 10.24 19.92 7.75
CA LEU A 105 9.45 19.82 6.53
C LEU A 105 10.35 19.99 5.30
N TRP A 106 10.32 19.00 4.42
CA TRP A 106 10.82 19.12 3.05
C TRP A 106 9.65 19.31 2.06
N PRO A 107 9.42 20.54 1.56
CA PRO A 107 8.37 20.79 0.59
C PRO A 107 8.72 20.17 -0.77
N SER A 108 7.71 19.71 -1.49
CA SER A 108 7.87 19.22 -2.86
C SER A 108 8.43 20.34 -3.75
N PRO A 109 9.56 20.08 -4.45
CA PRO A 109 10.10 21.02 -5.42
C PRO A 109 9.22 21.10 -6.67
N TRP A 110 8.44 20.06 -6.95
CA TRP A 110 7.46 20.06 -8.04
C TRP A 110 6.22 20.85 -7.63
N LYS A 111 5.85 21.81 -8.48
CA LYS A 111 4.61 22.57 -8.45
C LYS A 111 3.81 22.27 -9.70
N VAL A 112 2.49 22.43 -9.59
CA VAL A 112 1.55 22.20 -10.69
C VAL A 112 0.74 23.47 -10.86
N SER A 113 0.69 23.96 -12.10
CA SER A 113 -0.10 25.12 -12.49
C SER A 113 -1.04 24.74 -13.62
N PHE A 114 -2.27 25.25 -13.58
CA PHE A 114 -3.21 25.12 -14.68
C PHE A 114 -3.25 26.43 -15.45
N VAL A 115 -2.70 26.43 -16.66
CA VAL A 115 -2.54 27.64 -17.47
C VAL A 115 -3.02 27.34 -18.88
N PHE A 116 -3.87 28.22 -19.44
CA PHE A 116 -4.44 28.06 -20.79
C PHE A 116 -5.11 26.70 -21.05
N GLY A 117 -5.87 26.19 -20.07
CA GLY A 117 -6.54 24.89 -20.20
C GLY A 117 -5.61 23.67 -20.08
N ARG A 118 -4.33 23.86 -19.76
CA ARG A 118 -3.31 22.80 -19.67
C ARG A 118 -2.74 22.69 -18.27
N LEU A 119 -2.46 21.45 -17.86
CA LEU A 119 -1.79 21.16 -16.59
C LEU A 119 -0.27 21.08 -16.83
N ILE A 120 0.47 22.00 -16.20
CA ILE A 120 1.92 22.12 -16.34
C ILE A 120 2.57 21.82 -15.00
N ALA A 121 3.42 20.81 -14.96
CA ALA A 121 4.27 20.52 -13.80
C ALA A 121 5.66 21.13 -14.02
N TRP A 122 6.15 21.86 -13.03
CA TRP A 122 7.46 22.51 -13.08
C TRP A 122 8.20 22.33 -11.75
N LYS A 123 9.53 22.25 -11.79
CA LYS A 123 10.38 22.06 -10.61
C LYS A 123 10.96 23.40 -10.19
N LEU A 124 10.75 23.79 -8.94
CA LEU A 124 11.43 24.91 -8.31
C LEU A 124 12.88 24.50 -8.03
N ILE A 125 13.83 25.22 -8.63
CA ILE A 125 15.26 25.06 -8.41
C ILE A 125 15.66 26.23 -7.49
N PRO A 126 16.10 25.98 -6.24
CA PRO A 126 16.65 27.03 -5.40
C PRO A 126 17.89 27.64 -6.07
N LEU A 127 18.00 28.97 -6.04
CA LEU A 127 19.19 29.69 -6.49
C LEU A 127 20.36 29.48 -5.52
#